data_AF-A0A967PPN0-F1
#
_entry.id   AF-A0A967PPN0-F1
#
_cell.length_a   1.000
_cell.length_b   1.000
_cell.length_c   1.000
_cell.angle_alpha   90.00
_cell.angle_beta   90.00
_cell.angle_gamma   90.00
#
_symmetry.space_group_name_H-M   'P 1'
#
loop_
_entity.id
_entity.type
_entity.pdbx_description
1 polymer ?
#
loop_
_entity_poly.entity_id
_entity_poly.type
_entity_poly.pdbx_seq_one_letter_code
_entity_poly.pdbx_strand_id
1 'polypeptide(L)'
;MTVERPKTEQVLELAADFGLEASEADARSYAGLMAGIAASYDRLDELPEPTLPVKYPRTSGYRPGPEENPYNAWYWKAEIAGASDGPLAGKRVAIKDNVCVAGVPMMNGSPVLEGYVPEVDATVVTRILDAGGLITGKAACEDLCFSGGSHTNKIGPIRNPHKPTHSAGGSSSGSAALVAAGEVDMAIGGDQGGSIRMPAAWCGVYGLKPTHGLVPYTGVFPIELTLDHCGPMANSVGDVARLLAAIAGPDGLDPRQIGTRTQDYLAELEAGAGGMRVALLTEGFERPESEPVVDKKVRAAAKALEKAGATVE
;
A
#
# COMPACT_ATOMS: atom_id res chain seq x y z
N MET A 1 16.40 18.57 -12.45
CA MET A 1 15.83 19.93 -12.69
C MET A 1 16.76 20.91 -12.02
N THR A 2 17.35 21.84 -12.78
CA THR A 2 18.31 22.81 -12.24
C THR A 2 17.71 23.58 -11.07
N VAL A 3 18.39 23.55 -9.93
CA VAL A 3 17.92 24.23 -8.70
C VAL A 3 17.81 25.72 -8.96
N GLU A 4 16.61 26.29 -8.77
CA GLU A 4 16.45 27.74 -8.85
C GLU A 4 17.23 28.43 -7.74
N ARG A 5 17.93 29.51 -8.08
CA ARG A 5 18.72 30.24 -7.09
C ARG A 5 17.80 31.14 -6.28
N PRO A 6 17.88 31.11 -4.93
CA PRO A 6 16.98 31.89 -4.11
C PRO A 6 17.22 33.37 -4.34
N LYS A 7 16.14 34.13 -4.50
CA LYS A 7 16.17 35.59 -4.53
C LYS A 7 16.47 36.11 -3.13
N THR A 8 17.06 37.30 -3.03
CA THR A 8 17.32 37.99 -1.75
C THR A 8 16.07 38.05 -0.86
N GLU A 9 14.91 38.32 -1.45
CA GLU A 9 13.61 38.36 -0.76
C GLU A 9 13.28 37.02 -0.09
N GLN A 10 13.47 35.91 -0.81
CA GLN A 10 13.22 34.56 -0.28
C GLN A 10 14.20 34.20 0.84
N VAL A 11 15.45 34.68 0.76
CA VAL A 11 16.44 34.49 1.83
C VAL A 11 16.03 35.25 3.09
N LEU A 12 15.48 36.47 2.94
CA LEU A 12 14.97 37.26 4.07
C LEU A 12 13.72 36.63 4.69
N GLU A 13 12.79 36.13 3.87
CA GLU A 13 11.60 35.40 4.34
C GLU A 13 12.01 34.16 5.15
N LEU A 14 12.94 33.35 4.61
CA LEU A 14 13.46 32.19 5.33
C LEU A 14 14.17 32.58 6.63
N ALA A 15 14.97 33.65 6.63
CA ALA A 15 15.61 34.14 7.86
C ALA A 15 14.56 34.50 8.92
N ALA A 16 13.49 35.19 8.54
CA ALA A 16 12.38 35.52 9.43
C ALA A 16 11.65 34.28 9.96
N ASP A 17 11.41 33.27 9.12
CA ASP A 17 10.78 32.00 9.51
C ASP A 17 11.60 31.26 10.59
N PHE A 18 12.93 31.39 10.56
CA PHE A 18 13.84 30.84 11.57
C PHE A 18 14.14 31.81 12.73
N GLY A 19 13.49 32.98 12.78
CA GLY A 19 13.70 33.99 13.84
C GLY A 19 15.09 34.64 13.78
N LEU A 20 15.72 34.67 12.60
CA LEU A 20 17.00 35.32 12.36
C LEU A 20 16.78 36.73 11.82
N GLU A 21 17.41 37.72 12.44
CA GLU A 21 17.49 39.07 11.87
C GLU A 21 18.57 39.10 10.78
N ALA A 22 18.16 39.35 9.55
CA ALA A 22 19.06 39.49 8.41
C ALA A 22 18.77 40.79 7.67
N SER A 23 19.81 41.56 7.36
CA SER A 23 19.71 42.70 6.45
C SER A 23 19.71 42.23 5.00
N GLU A 24 19.33 43.11 4.07
CA GLU A 24 19.45 42.83 2.63
C GLU A 24 20.92 42.56 2.22
N ALA A 25 21.90 43.17 2.91
CA ALA A 25 23.31 42.90 2.69
C ALA A 25 23.69 41.47 3.14
N ASP A 26 23.17 41.03 4.29
CA ASP A 26 23.36 39.65 4.76
C ASP A 26 22.72 38.65 3.80
N ALA A 27 21.49 38.91 3.37
CA ALA A 27 20.77 38.07 2.42
C ALA A 27 21.50 37.95 1.07
N ARG A 28 22.05 39.04 0.53
CA ARG A 28 22.91 39.01 -0.67
C ARG A 28 24.17 38.20 -0.45
N SER A 29 24.81 38.35 0.71
CA SER A 29 26.00 37.58 1.08
C SER A 29 25.70 36.08 1.14
N TYR A 30 24.63 35.68 1.83
CA TYR A 30 24.20 34.29 1.92
C TYR A 30 23.80 33.70 0.57
N ALA A 31 23.09 34.45 -0.28
CA ALA A 31 22.80 34.00 -1.65
C ALA A 31 24.09 33.74 -2.45
N GLY A 32 25.11 34.58 -2.26
CA GLY A 32 26.46 34.37 -2.83
C GLY A 32 27.12 33.08 -2.31
N LEU A 33 27.05 32.81 -1.01
CA LEU A 33 27.59 31.58 -0.40
C LEU A 33 26.85 30.33 -0.89
N MET A 34 25.54 30.41 -1.10
CA MET A 34 24.71 29.32 -1.61
C MET A 34 25.08 28.94 -3.05
N ALA A 35 25.72 29.82 -3.82
CA ALA A 35 26.07 29.55 -5.22
C ALA A 35 26.97 28.30 -5.37
N GLY A 36 27.92 28.08 -4.46
CA GLY A 36 28.80 26.90 -4.49
C GLY A 36 28.05 25.60 -4.18
N ILE A 37 27.12 25.63 -3.21
CA ILE A 37 26.25 24.50 -2.90
C ILE A 37 25.34 24.22 -4.10
N ALA A 38 24.72 25.25 -4.66
CA ALA A 38 23.79 25.13 -5.77
C ALA A 38 24.48 24.59 -7.04
N ALA A 39 25.75 24.95 -7.29
CA ALA A 39 26.56 24.33 -8.33
C ALA A 39 26.77 22.81 -8.13
N SER A 40 26.78 22.34 -6.87
CA SER A 40 26.86 20.90 -6.59
C SER A 40 25.56 20.19 -6.95
N TYR A 41 24.40 20.85 -6.79
CA TYR A 41 23.11 20.32 -7.28
C TYR A 41 23.05 20.30 -8.81
N ASP A 42 23.55 21.34 -9.50
CA ASP A 42 23.63 21.32 -10.96
C ASP A 42 24.47 20.14 -11.46
N ARG A 43 25.58 19.85 -10.76
CA ARG A 43 26.41 18.69 -11.09
C ARG A 43 25.67 17.37 -10.91
N LEU A 44 24.78 17.27 -9.92
CA LEU A 44 23.92 16.09 -9.76
C LEU A 44 22.92 15.96 -10.91
N ASP A 45 22.34 17.07 -11.38
CA ASP A 45 21.43 17.07 -12.54
C ASP A 45 22.12 16.67 -13.86
N GLU A 46 23.43 16.91 -13.98
CA GLU A 46 24.22 16.46 -15.12
C GLU A 46 24.52 14.95 -15.09
N LEU A 47 24.34 14.29 -13.95
CA LEU A 47 24.57 12.85 -13.86
C LEU A 47 23.46 12.10 -14.59
N PRO A 48 23.79 11.06 -15.37
CA PRO A 48 22.79 10.19 -15.94
C PRO A 48 21.93 9.57 -14.84
N GLU A 49 20.63 9.83 -14.87
CA GLU A 49 19.70 9.19 -13.95
C GLU A 49 19.60 7.70 -14.28
N PRO A 50 19.83 6.80 -13.31
CA PRO A 50 19.74 5.38 -13.55
C PRO A 50 18.28 4.98 -13.77
N THR A 51 17.96 4.46 -14.96
CA THR A 51 16.65 3.89 -15.23
C THR A 51 16.56 2.47 -14.65
N LEU A 52 15.56 2.20 -13.83
CA LEU A 52 15.28 0.83 -13.40
C LEU A 52 14.62 0.06 -14.55
N PRO A 53 15.09 -1.17 -14.87
CA PRO A 53 14.52 -1.93 -15.97
C PRO A 53 13.10 -2.37 -15.62
N VAL A 54 12.16 -2.11 -16.51
CA VAL A 54 10.81 -2.65 -16.38
C VAL A 54 10.60 -3.84 -17.31
N LYS A 55 10.52 -5.03 -16.71
CA LYS A 55 10.70 -6.31 -17.40
C LYS A 55 9.54 -6.74 -18.31
N TYR A 56 8.30 -6.46 -17.91
CA TYR A 56 7.11 -7.07 -18.53
C TYR A 56 6.31 -6.08 -19.39
N PRO A 57 5.82 -6.46 -20.57
CA PRO A 57 5.00 -5.58 -21.40
C PRO A 57 3.68 -5.25 -20.69
N ARG A 58 3.15 -4.04 -20.93
CA ARG A 58 1.91 -3.56 -20.32
C ARG A 58 1.04 -2.84 -21.32
N THR A 59 -0.28 -2.92 -21.11
CA THR A 59 -1.24 -2.10 -21.86
C THR A 59 -1.25 -0.67 -21.33
N SER A 60 -1.71 0.29 -22.14
CA SER A 60 -1.91 1.68 -21.69
C SER A 60 -2.98 1.78 -20.59
N GLY A 61 -3.87 0.80 -20.53
CA GLY A 61 -5.03 0.79 -19.64
C GLY A 61 -6.02 1.94 -19.92
N TYR A 62 -6.99 2.09 -19.02
CA TYR A 62 -8.00 3.13 -19.06
C TYR A 62 -8.65 3.32 -17.68
N ARG A 63 -9.26 4.49 -17.46
CA ARG A 63 -10.15 4.73 -16.30
C ARG A 63 -11.52 4.12 -16.61
N PRO A 64 -12.00 3.11 -15.86
CA PRO A 64 -13.27 2.46 -16.16
C PRO A 64 -14.47 3.37 -15.90
N GLY A 65 -15.50 3.23 -16.73
CA GLY A 65 -16.79 3.89 -16.52
C GLY A 65 -17.62 3.21 -15.42
N PRO A 66 -18.76 3.81 -15.02
CA PRO A 66 -19.59 3.31 -13.92
C PRO A 66 -20.09 1.86 -14.08
N GLU A 67 -20.33 1.42 -15.32
CA GLU A 67 -20.79 0.05 -15.60
C GLU A 67 -19.71 -1.00 -15.30
N GLU A 68 -18.44 -0.69 -15.56
CA GLU A 68 -17.29 -1.55 -15.26
C GLU A 68 -16.69 -1.31 -13.87
N ASN A 69 -17.24 -0.35 -13.11
CA ASN A 69 -16.75 0.03 -11.80
C ASN A 69 -17.89 0.35 -10.83
N PRO A 70 -18.83 -0.60 -10.62
CA PRO A 70 -20.07 -0.34 -9.86
C PRO A 70 -19.83 0.03 -8.39
N TYR A 71 -18.65 -0.35 -7.85
CA TYR A 71 -18.24 -0.08 -6.48
C TYR A 71 -17.28 1.12 -6.35
N ASN A 72 -16.94 1.78 -7.46
CA ASN A 72 -15.88 2.79 -7.52
C ASN A 72 -14.52 2.30 -6.99
N ALA A 73 -14.26 1.00 -7.10
CA ALA A 73 -13.11 0.33 -6.49
C ALA A 73 -11.87 0.30 -7.40
N TRP A 74 -12.05 0.45 -8.71
CA TRP A 74 -10.97 0.66 -9.67
C TRP A 74 -10.60 2.15 -9.79
N TYR A 75 -9.31 2.47 -9.78
CA TYR A 75 -8.80 3.75 -10.26
C TYR A 75 -8.45 3.68 -11.76
N TRP A 76 -7.71 2.64 -12.15
CA TRP A 76 -7.25 2.43 -13.52
C TRP A 76 -7.20 0.94 -13.81
N LYS A 77 -7.79 0.49 -14.92
CA LYS A 77 -7.65 -0.90 -15.39
C LYS A 77 -6.51 -0.97 -16.39
N ALA A 78 -5.60 -1.92 -16.21
CA ALA A 78 -4.47 -2.17 -17.10
C ALA A 78 -4.10 -3.65 -17.00
N GLU A 79 -3.53 -4.23 -18.05
CA GLU A 79 -3.12 -5.64 -18.04
C GLU A 79 -1.61 -5.72 -18.20
N ILE A 80 -0.98 -6.41 -17.24
CA ILE A 80 0.45 -6.69 -17.23
C ILE A 80 0.62 -8.16 -16.92
N ALA A 81 0.91 -8.95 -17.95
CA ALA A 81 1.19 -10.37 -17.80
C ALA A 81 2.63 -10.55 -17.30
N GLY A 82 2.77 -11.24 -16.17
CA GLY A 82 4.06 -11.66 -15.65
C GLY A 82 4.68 -12.83 -16.41
N ALA A 83 5.57 -13.57 -15.74
CA ALA A 83 6.12 -14.82 -16.26
C ALA A 83 5.02 -15.82 -16.64
N SER A 84 5.31 -16.71 -17.61
CA SER A 84 4.34 -17.70 -18.10
C SER A 84 4.01 -18.78 -17.06
N ASP A 85 4.85 -18.94 -16.06
CA ASP A 85 4.74 -19.91 -14.97
C ASP A 85 5.10 -19.25 -13.63
N GLY A 86 4.95 -20.03 -12.55
CA GLY A 86 5.22 -19.57 -11.20
C GLY A 86 4.02 -19.77 -10.25
N PRO A 87 4.21 -19.50 -8.95
CA PRO A 87 3.21 -19.79 -7.93
C PRO A 87 1.95 -18.92 -8.03
N LEU A 88 2.00 -17.81 -8.77
CA LEU A 88 0.87 -16.92 -9.04
C LEU A 88 0.34 -17.03 -10.48
N ALA A 89 0.83 -17.98 -11.28
CA ALA A 89 0.34 -18.19 -12.64
C ALA A 89 -1.17 -18.41 -12.66
N GLY A 90 -1.87 -17.66 -13.53
CA GLY A 90 -3.32 -17.69 -13.65
C GLY A 90 -4.09 -16.90 -12.58
N LYS A 91 -3.41 -16.17 -11.69
CA LYS A 91 -4.04 -15.32 -10.67
C LYS A 91 -4.05 -13.85 -11.09
N ARG A 92 -5.21 -13.22 -11.00
CA ARG A 92 -5.43 -11.78 -11.21
C ARG A 92 -5.15 -11.02 -9.91
N VAL A 93 -4.31 -10.00 -9.99
CA VAL A 93 -3.88 -9.21 -8.83
C VAL A 93 -4.16 -7.72 -9.06
N ALA A 94 -4.93 -7.11 -8.16
CA ALA A 94 -5.08 -5.66 -8.12
C ALA A 94 -3.99 -5.02 -7.24
N ILE A 95 -3.46 -3.87 -7.67
CA ILE A 95 -2.42 -3.16 -6.93
C ILE A 95 -3.03 -1.89 -6.32
N LYS A 96 -2.95 -1.71 -4.99
CA LYS A 96 -3.43 -0.47 -4.36
C LYS A 96 -2.80 0.76 -5.01
N ASP A 97 -3.59 1.82 -5.18
CA ASP A 97 -3.15 2.95 -6.01
C ASP A 97 -1.95 3.72 -5.44
N ASN A 98 -1.66 3.61 -4.15
CA ASN A 98 -0.45 4.18 -3.55
C ASN A 98 0.84 3.40 -3.86
N VAL A 99 0.76 2.30 -4.60
CA VAL A 99 1.90 1.48 -5.04
C VAL A 99 2.22 1.82 -6.50
N CYS A 100 3.49 2.12 -6.78
CA CYS A 100 3.97 2.43 -8.11
C CYS A 100 3.92 1.20 -9.02
N VAL A 101 3.37 1.39 -10.21
CA VAL A 101 3.42 0.46 -11.34
C VAL A 101 3.88 1.28 -12.55
N ALA A 102 5.01 0.94 -13.14
CA ALA A 102 5.66 1.77 -14.14
C ALA A 102 4.80 1.92 -15.40
N GLY A 103 4.54 3.16 -15.82
CA GLY A 103 3.73 3.49 -16.99
C GLY A 103 2.22 3.38 -16.77
N VAL A 104 1.76 3.07 -15.55
CA VAL A 104 0.33 3.03 -15.20
C VAL A 104 0.03 4.21 -14.26
N PRO A 105 -0.96 5.08 -14.58
CA PRO A 105 -1.28 6.23 -13.74
C PRO A 105 -1.53 5.85 -12.27
N MET A 106 -1.25 6.77 -11.36
CA MET A 106 -1.65 6.68 -9.96
C MET A 106 -1.97 8.06 -9.37
N MET A 107 -2.88 8.13 -8.40
CA MET A 107 -3.23 9.36 -7.69
C MET A 107 -3.26 9.22 -6.17
N ASN A 108 -3.12 8.02 -5.60
CA ASN A 108 -3.19 7.78 -4.15
C ASN A 108 -4.46 8.38 -3.51
N GLY A 109 -5.59 8.27 -4.22
CA GLY A 109 -6.87 8.84 -3.81
C GLY A 109 -6.92 10.38 -3.72
N SER A 110 -5.85 11.08 -4.09
CA SER A 110 -5.63 12.50 -3.82
C SER A 110 -5.50 13.32 -5.10
N PRO A 111 -6.05 14.54 -5.16
CA PRO A 111 -5.80 15.43 -6.31
C PRO A 111 -4.33 15.86 -6.40
N VAL A 112 -3.56 15.77 -5.32
CA VAL A 112 -2.13 16.16 -5.29
C VAL A 112 -1.28 15.33 -6.25
N LEU A 113 -1.64 14.06 -6.45
CA LEU A 113 -0.94 13.15 -7.35
C LEU A 113 -1.74 12.83 -8.61
N GLU A 114 -2.86 13.52 -8.87
CA GLU A 114 -3.63 13.25 -10.08
C GLU A 114 -2.80 13.58 -11.33
N GLY A 115 -2.67 12.58 -12.22
CA GLY A 115 -1.86 12.68 -13.44
C GLY A 115 -0.42 12.18 -13.29
N TYR A 116 0.01 11.80 -12.09
CA TYR A 116 1.33 11.18 -11.90
C TYR A 116 1.37 9.77 -12.52
N VAL A 117 2.43 9.50 -13.28
CA VAL A 117 2.71 8.20 -13.89
C VAL A 117 4.10 7.77 -13.42
N PRO A 118 4.23 6.75 -12.57
CA PRO A 118 5.52 6.27 -12.11
C PRO A 118 6.37 5.72 -13.26
N GLU A 119 7.68 5.90 -13.18
CA GLU A 119 8.64 5.31 -14.11
C GLU A 119 9.17 3.94 -13.65
N VAL A 120 8.87 3.57 -12.39
CA VAL A 120 9.40 2.37 -11.73
C VAL A 120 8.28 1.50 -11.18
N ASP A 121 8.49 0.18 -11.22
CA ASP A 121 7.67 -0.77 -10.49
C ASP A 121 8.12 -0.81 -9.03
N ALA A 122 7.16 -0.84 -8.11
CA ALA A 122 7.46 -1.22 -6.73
C ALA A 122 8.07 -2.63 -6.67
N THR A 123 8.89 -2.92 -5.66
CA THR A 123 9.52 -4.25 -5.53
C THR A 123 8.47 -5.36 -5.50
N VAL A 124 7.34 -5.13 -4.81
CA VAL A 124 6.23 -6.09 -4.75
C VAL A 124 5.58 -6.33 -6.11
N VAL A 125 5.50 -5.32 -6.97
CA VAL A 125 4.96 -5.44 -8.34
C VAL A 125 5.86 -6.31 -9.19
N THR A 126 7.18 -6.05 -9.15
CA THR A 126 8.17 -6.87 -9.85
C THR A 126 8.10 -8.33 -9.39
N ARG A 127 8.02 -8.58 -8.07
CA ARG A 127 7.92 -9.93 -7.50
C ARG A 127 6.64 -10.66 -7.89
N ILE A 128 5.50 -9.97 -7.95
CA ILE A 128 4.23 -10.55 -8.39
C ILE A 128 4.32 -11.00 -9.85
N LEU A 129 4.88 -10.16 -10.72
CA LEU A 129 5.03 -10.47 -12.13
C LEU A 129 6.07 -11.58 -12.35
N ASP A 130 7.20 -11.55 -11.64
CA ASP A 130 8.21 -12.62 -11.66
C ASP A 130 7.64 -13.97 -11.17
N ALA A 131 6.62 -13.95 -10.31
CA ALA A 131 5.91 -15.13 -9.85
C ALA A 131 4.75 -15.58 -10.77
N GLY A 132 4.57 -14.93 -11.92
CA GLY A 132 3.56 -15.26 -12.93
C GLY A 132 2.18 -14.64 -12.72
N GLY A 133 2.04 -13.69 -11.79
CA GLY A 133 0.78 -12.99 -11.56
C GLY A 133 0.38 -12.09 -12.72
N LEU A 134 -0.92 -11.97 -12.97
CA LEU A 134 -1.49 -11.01 -13.92
C LEU A 134 -1.96 -9.77 -13.14
N ILE A 135 -1.28 -8.64 -13.31
CA ILE A 135 -1.75 -7.39 -12.72
C ILE A 135 -2.85 -6.82 -13.61
N THR A 136 -4.04 -6.60 -13.03
CA THR A 136 -5.25 -6.15 -13.75
C THR A 136 -5.61 -4.68 -13.51
N GLY A 137 -4.78 -3.96 -12.75
CA GLY A 137 -4.89 -2.51 -12.60
C GLY A 137 -4.63 -1.99 -11.20
N LYS A 138 -5.01 -0.73 -11.00
CA LYS A 138 -4.86 0.04 -9.78
C LYS A 138 -6.18 0.09 -9.02
N ALA A 139 -6.19 -0.40 -7.80
CA ALA A 139 -7.32 -0.34 -6.89
C ALA A 139 -7.35 1.00 -6.15
N ALA A 140 -8.50 1.68 -6.15
CA ALA A 140 -8.70 2.95 -5.47
C ALA A 140 -8.37 2.85 -3.96
N CYS A 141 -7.84 3.93 -3.39
CA CYS A 141 -7.56 4.06 -1.97
C CYS A 141 -7.98 5.42 -1.44
N GLU A 142 -7.96 5.60 -0.12
CA GLU A 142 -8.32 6.88 0.53
C GLU A 142 -7.34 8.01 0.19
N ASP A 143 -7.77 9.27 0.37
CA ASP A 143 -6.95 10.46 0.11
C ASP A 143 -5.68 10.43 0.97
N LEU A 144 -4.53 10.30 0.30
CA LEU A 144 -3.22 10.08 0.93
C LEU A 144 -3.23 8.96 1.97
N CYS A 145 -4.09 7.97 1.77
CA CYS A 145 -4.26 6.80 2.62
C CYS A 145 -4.61 7.08 4.10
N PHE A 146 -5.01 8.30 4.47
CA PHE A 146 -5.18 8.74 5.86
C PHE A 146 -6.63 8.64 6.38
N SER A 147 -7.29 7.51 6.11
CA SER A 147 -8.66 7.24 6.58
C SER A 147 -8.90 5.74 6.76
N GLY A 148 -9.64 5.38 7.81
CA GLY A 148 -10.13 4.03 8.06
C GLY A 148 -11.50 3.74 7.44
N GLY A 149 -12.18 4.76 6.91
CA GLY A 149 -13.41 4.61 6.13
C GLY A 149 -13.12 4.53 4.63
N SER A 150 -14.17 4.58 3.80
CA SER A 150 -14.03 4.53 2.33
C SER A 150 -14.66 5.72 1.60
N HIS A 151 -14.58 6.92 2.18
CA HIS A 151 -15.31 8.11 1.73
C HIS A 151 -14.44 9.30 1.35
N THR A 152 -13.12 9.17 1.50
CA THR A 152 -12.20 10.31 1.34
C THR A 152 -11.54 10.36 -0.03
N ASN A 153 -11.54 9.27 -0.79
CA ASN A 153 -11.00 9.28 -2.16
C ASN A 153 -11.67 10.38 -3.00
N LYS A 154 -10.83 11.17 -3.68
CA LYS A 154 -11.27 12.33 -4.46
C LYS A 154 -12.22 12.01 -5.61
N ILE A 155 -12.15 10.81 -6.20
CA ILE A 155 -13.02 10.37 -7.29
C ILE A 155 -14.36 9.82 -6.80
N GLY A 156 -14.55 9.75 -5.48
CA GLY A 156 -15.79 9.33 -4.83
C GLY A 156 -15.60 8.18 -3.83
N PRO A 157 -16.62 7.89 -3.02
CA PRO A 157 -16.56 6.82 -2.03
C PRO A 157 -16.48 5.44 -2.68
N ILE A 158 -15.66 4.55 -2.12
CA ILE A 158 -15.64 3.13 -2.47
C ILE A 158 -16.79 2.45 -1.73
N ARG A 159 -17.58 1.65 -2.43
CA ARG A 159 -18.80 1.01 -1.91
C ARG A 159 -18.55 -0.44 -1.52
N ASN A 160 -19.10 -0.87 -0.39
CA ASN A 160 -18.99 -2.26 0.05
C ASN A 160 -19.81 -3.21 -0.86
N PRO A 161 -19.22 -4.27 -1.44
CA PRO A 161 -19.96 -5.22 -2.28
C PRO A 161 -21.12 -5.94 -1.60
N HIS A 162 -21.05 -6.17 -0.28
CA HIS A 162 -22.15 -6.80 0.47
C HIS A 162 -23.33 -5.87 0.66
N LYS A 163 -23.09 -4.55 0.65
CA LYS A 163 -24.11 -3.51 0.82
C LYS A 163 -23.61 -2.17 0.27
N PRO A 164 -23.91 -1.82 -0.99
CA PRO A 164 -23.30 -0.65 -1.66
C PRO A 164 -23.57 0.72 -1.03
N THR A 165 -24.52 0.81 -0.08
CA THR A 165 -24.77 2.03 0.71
C THR A 165 -23.86 2.15 1.94
N HIS A 166 -22.93 1.21 2.14
CA HIS A 166 -22.04 1.15 3.30
C HIS A 166 -20.58 1.28 2.88
N SER A 167 -19.75 1.69 3.83
CA SER A 167 -18.30 1.80 3.66
C SER A 167 -17.66 0.43 3.42
N ALA A 168 -16.71 0.36 2.50
CA ALA A 168 -15.81 -0.77 2.29
C ALA A 168 -14.68 -0.84 3.34
N GLY A 169 -14.55 0.18 4.20
CA GLY A 169 -13.41 0.37 5.10
C GLY A 169 -12.19 0.88 4.32
N GLY A 170 -11.12 1.30 4.99
CA GLY A 170 -9.95 1.88 4.31
C GLY A 170 -8.64 1.74 5.09
N SER A 171 -7.50 2.14 4.52
CA SER A 171 -7.37 2.83 3.24
C SER A 171 -7.22 1.96 1.99
N SER A 172 -7.08 0.64 2.12
CA SER A 172 -7.07 -0.30 0.98
C SER A 172 -8.50 -0.69 0.56
N SER A 173 -9.37 0.31 0.48
CA SER A 173 -10.81 0.19 0.28
C SER A 173 -11.16 -0.49 -1.04
N GLY A 174 -10.58 -0.01 -2.14
CA GLY A 174 -10.74 -0.61 -3.46
C GLY A 174 -10.19 -2.03 -3.53
N SER A 175 -9.02 -2.29 -2.94
CA SER A 175 -8.41 -3.64 -2.93
C SER A 175 -9.33 -4.68 -2.29
N ALA A 176 -9.93 -4.38 -1.13
CA ALA A 176 -10.87 -5.28 -0.47
C ALA A 176 -12.17 -5.47 -1.27
N ALA A 177 -12.72 -4.36 -1.79
CA ALA A 177 -13.96 -4.39 -2.56
C ALA A 177 -13.81 -5.22 -3.85
N LEU A 178 -12.68 -5.10 -4.57
CA LEU A 178 -12.42 -5.88 -5.79
C LEU A 178 -12.28 -7.37 -5.51
N VAL A 179 -11.56 -7.73 -4.44
CA VAL A 179 -11.46 -9.14 -4.01
C VAL A 179 -12.83 -9.68 -3.62
N ALA A 180 -13.59 -8.94 -2.79
CA ALA A 180 -14.91 -9.37 -2.33
C ALA A 180 -15.93 -9.51 -3.48
N ALA A 181 -15.82 -8.66 -4.52
CA ALA A 181 -16.66 -8.73 -5.71
C ALA A 181 -16.25 -9.84 -6.70
N GLY A 182 -15.10 -10.50 -6.50
CA GLY A 182 -14.56 -11.50 -7.43
C GLY A 182 -13.97 -10.90 -8.71
N GLU A 183 -13.75 -9.58 -8.74
CA GLU A 183 -13.11 -8.86 -9.85
C GLU A 183 -11.64 -9.26 -10.00
N VAL A 184 -10.98 -9.60 -8.89
CA VAL A 184 -9.62 -10.14 -8.84
C VAL A 184 -9.51 -11.27 -7.82
N ASP A 185 -8.48 -12.11 -7.97
CA ASP A 185 -8.25 -13.23 -7.05
C ASP A 185 -7.53 -12.76 -5.77
N MET A 186 -6.62 -11.79 -5.94
CA MET A 186 -5.80 -11.24 -4.86
C MET A 186 -5.60 -9.74 -5.06
N ALA A 187 -5.18 -9.04 -4.02
CA ALA A 187 -4.78 -7.65 -4.11
C ALA A 187 -3.62 -7.34 -3.16
N ILE A 188 -2.86 -6.31 -3.51
CA ILE A 188 -1.94 -5.64 -2.60
C ILE A 188 -2.68 -4.51 -1.88
N GLY A 189 -2.45 -4.40 -0.58
CA GLY A 189 -2.85 -3.27 0.25
C GLY A 189 -1.67 -2.68 1.02
N GLY A 190 -1.91 -1.54 1.67
CA GLY A 190 -0.98 -0.89 2.60
C GLY A 190 -1.64 -0.69 3.96
N ASP A 191 -0.89 -0.81 5.05
CA ASP A 191 -1.39 -0.77 6.45
C ASP A 191 -0.47 0.04 7.36
N GLN A 192 -0.95 1.21 7.78
CA GLN A 192 -0.30 2.08 8.76
C GLN A 192 -0.99 2.00 10.12
N GLY A 193 -2.33 2.03 10.11
CA GLY A 193 -3.17 1.97 11.31
C GLY A 193 -4.26 0.90 11.25
N GLY A 194 -4.19 -0.03 10.29
CA GLY A 194 -5.26 -0.99 10.02
C GLY A 194 -5.67 -1.07 8.55
N SER A 195 -4.99 -0.35 7.65
CA SER A 195 -5.48 -0.13 6.28
C SER A 195 -5.50 -1.36 5.37
N ILE A 196 -4.95 -2.51 5.77
CA ILE A 196 -5.22 -3.82 5.14
C ILE A 196 -6.35 -4.53 5.89
N ARG A 197 -6.27 -4.57 7.22
CA ARG A 197 -7.13 -5.39 8.09
C ARG A 197 -8.56 -4.87 8.21
N MET A 198 -8.75 -3.55 8.32
CA MET A 198 -10.06 -2.90 8.43
C MET A 198 -10.92 -3.12 7.18
N PRO A 199 -10.46 -2.79 5.96
CA PRO A 199 -11.28 -3.05 4.76
C PRO A 199 -11.46 -4.54 4.50
N ALA A 200 -10.48 -5.39 4.83
CA ALA A 200 -10.65 -6.83 4.77
C ALA A 200 -11.80 -7.32 5.67
N ALA A 201 -11.84 -6.86 6.92
CA ALA A 201 -12.92 -7.18 7.86
C ALA A 201 -14.29 -6.68 7.39
N TRP A 202 -14.37 -5.47 6.82
CA TRP A 202 -15.64 -4.86 6.41
C TRP A 202 -16.18 -5.45 5.11
N CYS A 203 -15.30 -5.84 4.18
CA CYS A 203 -15.69 -6.53 2.94
C CYS A 203 -15.71 -8.05 3.05
N GLY A 204 -15.43 -8.63 4.23
CA GLY A 204 -15.50 -10.08 4.45
C GLY A 204 -14.46 -10.89 3.67
N VAL A 205 -13.24 -10.36 3.54
CA VAL A 205 -12.09 -11.02 2.89
C VAL A 205 -10.94 -11.19 3.88
N TYR A 206 -9.90 -11.93 3.51
CA TYR A 206 -8.69 -12.06 4.32
C TYR A 206 -7.69 -10.96 3.94
N GLY A 207 -7.12 -10.30 4.94
CA GLY A 207 -6.07 -9.29 4.76
C GLY A 207 -5.01 -9.44 5.84
N LEU A 208 -3.75 -9.58 5.43
CA LEU A 208 -2.63 -9.78 6.33
C LEU A 208 -1.73 -8.54 6.33
N LYS A 209 -1.59 -7.91 7.50
CA LYS A 209 -0.48 -6.99 7.77
C LYS A 209 0.73 -7.83 8.21
N PRO A 210 1.80 -7.95 7.40
CA PRO A 210 2.95 -8.76 7.77
C PRO A 210 3.74 -8.15 8.94
N THR A 211 4.75 -8.89 9.41
CA THR A 211 5.79 -8.33 10.30
C THR A 211 6.43 -7.12 9.63
N HIS A 212 6.68 -6.04 10.40
CA HIS A 212 7.31 -4.82 9.88
C HIS A 212 8.66 -5.15 9.23
N GLY A 213 8.89 -4.62 8.02
CA GLY A 213 10.09 -4.91 7.22
C GLY A 213 10.13 -6.30 6.54
N LEU A 214 9.11 -7.15 6.72
CA LEU A 214 9.07 -8.45 6.04
C LEU A 214 8.84 -8.31 4.53
N VAL A 215 7.87 -7.47 4.15
CA VAL A 215 7.59 -7.11 2.77
C VAL A 215 8.19 -5.72 2.54
N PRO A 216 8.99 -5.52 1.48
CA PRO A 216 9.59 -4.23 1.20
C PRO A 216 8.53 -3.19 0.83
N TYR A 217 8.73 -1.95 1.29
CA TYR A 217 7.89 -0.80 1.01
C TYR A 217 8.43 0.06 -0.15
N THR A 218 9.52 -0.38 -0.81
CA THR A 218 10.12 0.28 -1.96
C THR A 218 9.11 0.46 -3.10
N GLY A 219 8.95 1.70 -3.56
CA GLY A 219 7.98 2.09 -4.58
C GLY A 219 6.54 2.19 -4.08
N VAL A 220 6.31 2.18 -2.78
CA VAL A 220 5.01 2.49 -2.18
C VAL A 220 5.07 3.88 -1.53
N PHE A 221 4.02 4.69 -1.70
CA PHE A 221 3.96 6.04 -1.14
C PHE A 221 4.07 5.99 0.41
N PRO A 222 5.10 6.61 1.01
CA PRO A 222 5.32 6.60 2.45
C PRO A 222 4.31 7.49 3.19
N ILE A 223 3.94 7.10 4.39
CA ILE A 223 3.21 7.98 5.33
C ILE A 223 4.10 8.22 6.55
N GLU A 224 4.50 7.15 7.23
CA GLU A 224 5.38 7.22 8.38
C GLU A 224 6.26 5.97 8.41
N LEU A 225 7.58 6.20 8.40
CA LEU A 225 8.61 5.19 8.16
C LEU A 225 8.47 3.96 9.08
N THR A 226 8.09 4.16 10.34
CA THR A 226 8.02 3.11 11.36
C THR A 226 6.68 2.37 11.39
N LEU A 227 5.68 2.87 10.65
CA LEU A 227 4.33 2.33 10.62
C LEU A 227 3.95 1.74 9.26
N ASP A 228 4.70 2.04 8.21
CA ASP A 228 4.40 1.60 6.85
C ASP A 228 4.54 0.08 6.66
N HIS A 229 3.42 -0.58 6.29
CA HIS A 229 3.41 -1.98 5.87
C HIS A 229 2.75 -2.14 4.50
N CYS A 230 3.26 -3.05 3.69
CA CYS A 230 2.61 -3.55 2.47
C CYS A 230 2.25 -5.03 2.66
N GLY A 231 1.11 -5.48 2.14
CA GLY A 231 0.70 -6.87 2.36
C GLY A 231 -0.45 -7.38 1.49
N PRO A 232 -0.69 -8.69 1.53
CA PRO A 232 -1.65 -9.37 0.68
C PRO A 232 -3.10 -9.32 1.21
N MET A 233 -4.04 -9.35 0.28
CA MET A 233 -5.48 -9.49 0.51
C MET A 233 -6.06 -10.51 -0.47
N ALA A 234 -6.91 -11.44 -0.02
CA ALA A 234 -7.53 -12.47 -0.87
C ALA A 234 -8.80 -13.07 -0.25
N ASN A 235 -9.54 -13.90 -1.01
CA ASN A 235 -10.71 -14.64 -0.52
C ASN A 235 -10.37 -15.94 0.22
N SER A 236 -9.10 -16.30 0.34
CA SER A 236 -8.66 -17.46 1.12
C SER A 236 -7.34 -17.20 1.83
N VAL A 237 -7.14 -17.84 2.99
CA VAL A 237 -5.85 -17.80 3.72
C VAL A 237 -4.72 -18.40 2.87
N GLY A 238 -5.03 -19.43 2.06
CA GLY A 238 -4.07 -20.03 1.13
C GLY A 238 -3.56 -19.04 0.08
N ASP A 239 -4.44 -18.24 -0.53
CA ASP A 239 -4.02 -17.22 -1.50
C ASP A 239 -3.28 -16.05 -0.82
N VAL A 240 -3.68 -15.67 0.41
CA VAL A 240 -2.90 -14.72 1.24
C VAL A 240 -1.48 -15.22 1.48
N ALA A 241 -1.31 -16.49 1.86
CA ALA A 241 0.00 -17.09 2.10
C ALA A 241 0.83 -17.22 0.80
N ARG A 242 0.20 -17.58 -0.33
CA ARG A 242 0.86 -17.65 -1.64
C ARG A 242 1.37 -16.28 -2.08
N LEU A 243 0.54 -15.23 -1.96
CA LEU A 243 0.97 -13.89 -2.30
C LEU A 243 2.04 -13.37 -1.34
N LEU A 244 1.94 -13.65 -0.04
CA LEU A 244 3.00 -13.34 0.93
C LEU A 244 4.33 -14.00 0.53
N ALA A 245 4.31 -15.29 0.18
CA ALA A 245 5.49 -16.04 -0.24
C ALA A 245 6.18 -15.41 -1.47
N ALA A 246 5.39 -14.89 -2.42
CA ALA A 246 5.94 -14.22 -3.59
C ALA A 246 6.59 -12.87 -3.25
N ILE A 247 6.02 -12.09 -2.31
CA ILE A 247 6.43 -10.69 -2.09
C ILE A 247 7.36 -10.47 -0.89
N ALA A 248 7.46 -11.42 0.04
CA ALA A 248 8.28 -11.27 1.25
C ALA A 248 9.80 -11.37 0.97
N GLY A 249 10.60 -10.73 1.81
CA GLY A 249 12.06 -10.82 1.81
C GLY A 249 12.78 -9.50 1.53
N PRO A 250 14.07 -9.43 1.87
CA PRO A 250 14.86 -8.22 1.69
C PRO A 250 14.97 -7.83 0.21
N ASP A 251 14.97 -6.54 -0.09
CA ASP A 251 15.25 -6.02 -1.42
C ASP A 251 16.55 -5.20 -1.52
N GLY A 252 17.13 -4.85 -0.36
CA GLY A 252 18.38 -4.09 -0.26
C GLY A 252 18.21 -2.59 -0.48
N LEU A 253 16.97 -2.10 -0.60
CA LEU A 253 16.63 -0.70 -0.87
C LEU A 253 15.83 -0.08 0.27
N ASP A 254 14.94 -0.86 0.90
CA ASP A 254 14.04 -0.34 1.94
C ASP A 254 14.72 -0.30 3.33
N PRO A 255 14.92 0.91 3.92
CA PRO A 255 15.55 1.05 5.24
C PRO A 255 14.73 0.45 6.39
N ARG A 256 13.45 0.09 6.15
CA ARG A 256 12.61 -0.59 7.14
C ARG A 256 13.02 -2.05 7.37
N GLN A 257 13.78 -2.65 6.45
CA GLN A 257 14.12 -4.07 6.47
C GLN A 257 15.37 -4.33 7.33
N ILE A 258 15.16 -4.48 8.63
CA ILE A 258 16.23 -4.77 9.60
C ILE A 258 16.17 -6.24 9.98
N GLY A 259 17.17 -7.02 9.54
CA GLY A 259 17.29 -8.43 9.90
C GLY A 259 16.15 -9.32 9.37
N THR A 260 15.55 -8.93 8.23
CA THR A 260 14.40 -9.62 7.63
C THR A 260 14.69 -11.10 7.36
N ARG A 261 13.80 -11.97 7.86
CA ARG A 261 13.84 -13.41 7.63
C ARG A 261 12.52 -13.89 7.04
N THR A 262 12.60 -14.60 5.94
CA THR A 262 11.46 -15.29 5.34
C THR A 262 11.31 -16.69 5.92
N GLN A 263 10.13 -17.27 5.73
CA GLN A 263 9.80 -18.65 6.11
C GLN A 263 9.01 -19.28 4.98
N ASP A 264 8.87 -20.61 4.99
CA ASP A 264 7.94 -21.29 4.09
C ASP A 264 6.52 -21.19 4.66
N TYR A 265 5.80 -20.15 4.23
CA TYR A 265 4.44 -19.87 4.70
C TYR A 265 3.40 -20.89 4.22
N LEU A 266 3.74 -21.72 3.22
CA LEU A 266 2.82 -22.69 2.62
C LEU A 266 2.96 -24.06 3.28
N ALA A 267 4.17 -24.44 3.70
CA ALA A 267 4.42 -25.74 4.33
C ALA A 267 3.59 -25.98 5.59
N GLU A 268 3.37 -24.93 6.39
CA GLU A 268 2.71 -25.03 7.70
C GLU A 268 1.20 -24.69 7.67
N LEU A 269 0.65 -24.35 6.50
CA LEU A 269 -0.73 -23.87 6.40
C LEU A 269 -1.76 -24.93 6.88
N GLU A 270 -1.45 -26.21 6.62
CA GLU A 270 -2.32 -27.35 6.93
C GLU A 270 -2.00 -28.00 8.29
N ALA A 271 -1.08 -27.43 9.08
CA ALA A 271 -0.68 -27.98 10.38
C ALA A 271 -1.82 -27.97 11.43
N GLY A 272 -2.86 -27.17 11.20
CA GLY A 272 -4.00 -27.03 12.11
C GLY A 272 -3.65 -26.26 13.39
N ALA A 273 -4.60 -26.20 14.33
CA ALA A 273 -4.48 -25.43 15.57
C ALA A 273 -4.14 -26.27 16.82
N GLY A 274 -3.88 -27.57 16.64
CA GLY A 274 -3.66 -28.51 17.74
C GLY A 274 -2.45 -28.11 18.59
N GLY A 275 -2.65 -27.98 19.90
CA GLY A 275 -1.59 -27.60 20.84
C GLY A 275 -1.22 -26.11 20.83
N MET A 276 -1.86 -25.28 20.01
CA MET A 276 -1.67 -23.83 20.04
C MET A 276 -2.33 -23.21 21.28
N ARG A 277 -1.71 -22.15 21.81
CA ARG A 277 -2.30 -21.29 22.84
C ARG A 277 -2.73 -19.99 22.20
N VAL A 278 -4.01 -19.65 22.32
CA VAL A 278 -4.61 -18.45 21.73
C VAL A 278 -5.07 -17.55 22.87
N ALA A 279 -4.45 -16.38 22.99
CA ALA A 279 -4.81 -15.39 24.00
C ALA A 279 -5.90 -14.43 23.49
N LEU A 280 -6.96 -14.24 24.27
CA LEU A 280 -7.97 -13.21 24.05
C LEU A 280 -7.65 -11.95 24.86
N LEU A 281 -7.15 -10.92 24.18
CA LEU A 281 -6.93 -9.61 24.79
C LEU A 281 -8.27 -8.97 25.16
N THR A 282 -8.53 -8.84 26.46
CA THR A 282 -9.82 -8.38 26.97
C THR A 282 -10.07 -6.91 26.65
N GLU A 283 -9.01 -6.11 26.55
CA GLU A 283 -9.03 -4.68 26.20
C GLU A 283 -9.52 -4.41 24.77
N GLY A 284 -9.55 -5.43 23.91
CA GLY A 284 -10.04 -5.35 22.54
C GLY A 284 -11.57 -5.44 22.41
N PHE A 285 -12.29 -5.67 23.52
CA PHE A 285 -13.75 -5.87 23.54
C PHE A 285 -14.44 -4.85 24.43
N GLU A 286 -15.77 -4.71 24.28
CA GLU A 286 -16.65 -3.91 25.14
C GLU A 286 -16.24 -2.43 25.20
N ARG A 287 -15.67 -1.94 24.09
CA ARG A 287 -15.33 -0.53 23.90
C ARG A 287 -16.60 0.32 23.82
N PRO A 288 -16.63 1.55 24.37
CA PRO A 288 -17.82 2.40 24.31
C PRO A 288 -18.34 2.65 22.88
N GLU A 289 -17.45 2.65 21.89
CA GLU A 289 -17.75 2.90 20.48
C GLU A 289 -18.04 1.63 19.66
N SER A 290 -18.12 0.45 20.31
CA SER A 290 -18.30 -0.84 19.65
C SER A 290 -19.76 -1.32 19.61
N GLU A 291 -20.06 -2.22 18.66
CA GLU A 291 -21.32 -2.96 18.64
C GLU A 291 -21.15 -4.31 19.38
N PRO A 292 -21.90 -4.57 20.47
CA PRO A 292 -21.74 -5.79 21.27
C PRO A 292 -21.94 -7.10 20.48
N VAL A 293 -22.70 -7.06 19.38
CA VAL A 293 -22.92 -8.23 18.53
C VAL A 293 -21.64 -8.67 17.82
N VAL A 294 -20.78 -7.74 17.43
CA VAL A 294 -19.49 -8.03 16.78
C VAL A 294 -18.56 -8.70 17.78
N ASP A 295 -18.42 -8.13 18.98
CA ASP A 295 -17.62 -8.69 20.06
C ASP A 295 -18.04 -10.11 20.40
N LYS A 296 -19.35 -10.33 20.56
CA LYS A 296 -19.89 -11.67 20.84
C LYS A 296 -19.55 -12.67 19.74
N LYS A 297 -19.59 -12.25 18.46
CA LYS A 297 -19.26 -13.11 17.31
C LYS A 297 -17.77 -13.45 17.29
N VAL A 298 -16.89 -12.47 17.49
CA VAL A 298 -15.43 -12.70 17.52
C VAL A 298 -15.03 -13.58 18.69
N ARG A 299 -15.56 -13.32 19.90
CA ARG A 299 -15.32 -14.19 21.08
C ARG A 299 -15.79 -15.63 20.83
N ALA A 300 -16.96 -15.81 20.20
CA ALA A 300 -17.47 -17.14 19.86
C ALA A 300 -16.59 -17.85 18.82
N ALA A 301 -16.08 -17.13 17.81
CA ALA A 301 -15.17 -17.67 16.80
C ALA A 301 -13.83 -18.10 17.42
N ALA A 302 -13.26 -17.29 18.32
CA ALA A 302 -12.04 -17.64 19.03
C ALA A 302 -12.22 -18.91 19.87
N LYS A 303 -13.29 -19.00 20.66
CA LYS A 303 -13.62 -20.22 21.44
C LYS A 303 -13.82 -21.45 20.56
N ALA A 304 -14.30 -21.29 19.33
CA ALA A 304 -14.46 -22.42 18.42
C ALA A 304 -13.13 -23.09 18.05
N LEU A 305 -11.98 -22.42 18.21
CA LEU A 305 -10.64 -23.01 18.00
C LEU A 305 -10.33 -24.14 18.98
N GLU A 306 -10.99 -24.19 20.15
CA GLU A 306 -10.87 -25.32 21.09
C GLU A 306 -11.29 -26.65 20.44
N LYS A 307 -12.26 -26.60 19.51
CA LYS A 307 -12.69 -27.79 18.75
C LYS A 307 -11.61 -28.30 17.80
N ALA A 308 -10.64 -27.45 17.44
CA ALA A 308 -9.49 -27.79 16.63
C ALA A 308 -8.24 -28.13 17.48
N GLY A 309 -8.39 -28.27 18.80
CA GLY A 309 -7.32 -28.69 19.71
C GLY A 309 -6.44 -27.55 20.23
N ALA A 310 -6.83 -26.29 20.04
CA ALA A 310 -6.18 -25.15 20.68
C ALA A 310 -6.65 -24.98 22.14
N THR A 311 -5.84 -24.31 22.95
CA THR A 311 -6.25 -23.77 24.25
C THR A 311 -6.51 -22.28 24.10
N VAL A 312 -7.67 -21.79 24.53
CA VAL A 312 -8.07 -20.39 24.41
C VAL A 312 -8.21 -19.78 25.80
N GLU A 313 -7.44 -18.73 26.09
CA GLU A 313 -7.36 -18.08 27.42
C GLU A 313 -7.50 -16.57 27.31
#